data_AF-A0A1T4X5D0-F1
#
_entry.id   AF-A0A1T4X5D0-F1
#
_cell.length_a   1.000
_cell.length_b   1.000
_cell.length_c   1.000
_cell.angle_alpha   90.00
_cell.angle_beta   90.00
_cell.angle_gamma   90.00
#
_symmetry.space_group_name_H-M   'P 1'
#
loop_
_entity.id
_entity.type
_entity.pdbx_description
1 polymer ?
#
loop_
_entity_poly.entity_id
_entity_poly.type
_entity_poly.pdbx_seq_one_letter_code
_entity_poly.pdbx_strand_id
1 'polypeptide(L)' 'MSYKEALQDGIRIEKCGRQSRYYPRCIFCGTEVKSYNYIQHYNYICSDCRKLKNTLMKTGIFKLKTKK' A
#
# COMPACT_ATOMS: atom_id res chain seq x y z
N MET A 1 -10.21 0.03 12.28
CA MET A 1 -9.74 -1.30 12.74
C MET A 1 -9.15 -2.02 11.54
N SER A 2 -7.85 -1.92 11.36
CA SER A 2 -7.17 -2.25 10.11
C SER A 2 -6.89 -3.74 9.86
N TYR A 3 -6.99 -4.59 10.89
CA TYR A 3 -6.60 -6.00 10.80
C TYR A 3 -7.55 -6.86 9.96
N LYS A 4 -8.87 -6.68 10.14
CA LYS A 4 -9.88 -7.43 9.38
C LYS A 4 -9.83 -7.09 7.89
N GLU A 5 -9.68 -5.80 7.57
CA GLU A 5 -9.55 -5.31 6.20
C GLU A 5 -8.28 -5.87 5.55
N ALA A 6 -7.14 -5.88 6.26
CA ALA A 6 -5.89 -6.42 5.75
C ALA A 6 -5.97 -7.94 5.47
N LEU A 7 -6.69 -8.69 6.30
CA LEU A 7 -6.95 -10.11 6.07
C LEU A 7 -7.82 -10.34 4.83
N GLN A 8 -8.88 -9.54 4.67
CA GLN A 8 -9.78 -9.63 3.52
C GLN A 8 -9.07 -9.31 2.20
N ASP A 9 -8.18 -8.32 2.21
CA ASP A 9 -7.38 -7.92 1.04
C ASP A 9 -6.18 -8.85 0.79
N GLY A 10 -5.94 -9.87 1.64
CA GLY A 10 -4.85 -10.84 1.46
C GLY A 10 -3.46 -10.24 1.66
N ILE A 11 -3.34 -9.23 2.52
CA ILE A 11 -2.09 -8.51 2.75
C ILE A 11 -1.25 -9.24 3.78
N ARG A 12 0.08 -9.19 3.63
CA ARG A 12 0.99 -9.75 4.62
C ARG A 12 0.91 -8.97 5.93
N ILE A 13 0.62 -9.67 7.01
CA ILE A 13 0.53 -9.12 8.36
C ILE A 13 1.58 -9.81 9.23
N GLU A 14 2.41 -9.02 9.89
CA GLU A 14 3.39 -9.49 10.86
C GLU A 14 2.98 -9.02 12.25
N LYS A 15 2.76 -9.95 13.17
CA LYS A 15 2.45 -9.63 14.56
C LYS A 15 3.75 -9.49 15.34
N CYS A 16 4.13 -8.26 15.68
CA CYS A 16 5.23 -7.96 16.59
C CYS A 16 4.66 -7.59 17.97
N GLY A 17 4.43 -8.58 18.82
CA GLY A 17 3.94 -8.38 20.19
C GLY A 17 2.57 -7.67 20.22
N ARG A 18 2.53 -6.47 20.82
CA ARG A 18 1.30 -5.66 20.93
C ARG A 18 0.91 -4.92 19.65
N GLN A 19 1.77 -4.91 18.63
CA GLN A 19 1.52 -4.18 17.39
C GLN A 19 1.50 -5.11 16.18
N SER A 20 0.56 -4.88 15.27
CA SER A 20 0.53 -5.53 13.97
C SER A 20 1.18 -4.61 12.94
N ARG A 21 2.13 -5.15 12.19
CA ARG A 21 2.72 -4.50 11.02
C ARG A 21 2.06 -5.05 9.78
N TYR A 22 1.65 -4.15 8.91
CA TYR A 22 1.00 -4.47 7.65
C TYR A 22 1.98 -4.19 6.53
N TYR A 23 1.94 -5.03 5.50
CA TYR A 23 2.79 -4.89 4.33
C TYR A 23 1.93 -4.78 3.06
N PRO A 24 1.09 -3.73 2.92
CA PRO A 24 0.33 -3.48 1.70
C PRO A 24 1.26 -3.37 0.48
N ARG A 25 0.78 -3.82 -0.67
CA ARG A 25 1.52 -3.74 -1.93
C ARG A 25 1.43 -2.34 -2.54
N CYS A 26 2.54 -1.88 -3.09
CA CYS A 26 2.62 -0.63 -3.84
C CYS A 26 1.71 -0.71 -5.07
N ILE A 27 0.89 0.32 -5.33
CA ILE A 27 -0.01 0.35 -6.49
C ILE A 27 0.73 0.39 -7.84
N PHE A 28 1.98 0.84 -7.84
CA PHE A 28 2.79 0.97 -9.05
C PHE A 28 3.59 -0.31 -9.35
N CYS A 29 4.43 -0.75 -8.40
CA CYS A 29 5.35 -1.87 -8.60
C CYS A 29 4.94 -3.16 -7.88
N GLY A 30 3.92 -3.14 -7.02
CA GLY A 30 3.51 -4.30 -6.23
C GLY A 30 4.41 -4.61 -5.02
N THR A 31 5.50 -3.88 -4.81
CA THR A 31 6.41 -4.08 -3.66
C THR A 31 5.71 -3.90 -2.32
N GLU A 32 6.01 -4.76 -1.35
CA GLU A 32 5.51 -4.68 0.01
C GLU A 32 6.00 -3.41 0.72
N VAL A 33 5.06 -2.60 1.22
CA VAL A 33 5.35 -1.34 1.92
C VAL A 33 4.97 -1.49 3.39
N LYS A 34 5.94 -1.31 4.29
CA LYS A 34 5.67 -1.38 5.74
C LYS A 34 4.75 -0.24 6.19
N SER A 35 3.62 -0.59 6.80
CA SER A 35 2.67 0.33 7.41
C SER A 35 2.23 -0.16 8.80
N TYR A 36 2.10 0.76 9.75
CA TYR A 36 1.54 0.48 11.08
C TYR A 36 0.01 0.59 11.10
N ASN A 37 -0.56 1.31 10.14
CA ASN A 37 -1.99 1.49 10.01
C ASN A 37 -2.39 1.14 8.58
N TYR A 38 -3.04 0.00 8.41
CA TYR A 38 -3.61 -0.37 7.12
C TYR A 38 -4.96 0.33 6.92
N ILE A 39 -5.15 0.89 5.73
CA ILE A 39 -6.32 1.61 5.29
C ILE A 39 -6.74 0.97 3.97
N GLN A 40 -7.88 0.31 3.98
CA GLN A 40 -8.44 -0.27 2.77
C GLN A 40 -8.67 0.81 1.71
N HIS A 41 -8.34 0.50 0.46
CA HIS A 41 -8.40 1.41 -0.70
C HIS A 41 -7.44 2.62 -0.64
N TYR A 42 -6.46 2.64 0.24
CA TYR A 42 -5.40 3.64 0.18
C TYR A 42 -4.36 3.29 -0.89
N ASN A 43 -3.92 4.29 -1.65
CA ASN A 43 -2.88 4.11 -2.66
C ASN A 43 -1.50 4.09 -1.97
N TYR A 44 -1.11 2.92 -1.46
CA TYR A 44 0.23 2.72 -0.90
C TYR A 44 1.29 2.82 -2.00
N ILE A 45 2.36 3.57 -1.72
CA ILE A 45 3.46 3.82 -2.65
C ILE A 45 4.77 3.55 -1.91
N CYS A 46 5.63 2.70 -2.46
CA CYS A 46 6.96 2.49 -1.91
C CYS A 46 7.86 3.73 -2.08
N SER A 47 8.96 3.79 -1.33
CA SER A 47 9.94 4.87 -1.42
C SER A 47 10.45 5.11 -2.85
N ASP A 48 10.65 4.03 -3.62
CA ASP A 48 11.20 4.11 -4.97
C ASP A 48 10.19 4.67 -5.97
N CYS A 49 8.96 4.16 -5.95
CA CYS A 49 7.87 4.71 -6.76
C CYS A 49 7.49 6.13 -6.32
N ARG A 50 7.73 6.49 -5.04
CA ARG A 50 7.55 7.88 -4.59
C ARG A 50 8.57 8.82 -5.23
N LYS A 51 9.83 8.40 -5.39
CA LYS A 51 10.86 9.17 -6.14
C LYS A 51 10.51 9.27 -7.63
N LEU A 52 10.01 8.18 -8.20
CA LEU A 52 9.62 8.10 -9.61
C LEU A 52 8.21 8.64 -9.88
N LYS A 53 7.50 9.16 -8.87
CA LYS A 53 6.09 9.58 -8.99
C LYS A 53 5.89 10.56 -10.14
N ASN A 54 6.79 11.53 -10.29
CA ASN A 54 6.71 12.52 -11.37
C ASN A 54 6.87 11.89 -12.76
N THR A 55 7.66 10.82 -12.88
CA THR A 55 7.87 10.08 -14.14
C THR A 55 6.71 9.12 -14.40
N LEU A 56 6.24 8.41 -13.37
CA LEU A 56 5.14 7.44 -13.45
C LEU A 56 3.78 8.11 -13.73
N MET A 57 3.57 9.35 -13.27
CA MET A 57 2.37 10.11 -13.63
C MET A 57 2.39 10.56 -15.09
N LYS A 58 3.57 10.83 -15.65
CA LYS A 58 3.71 11.25 -17.06
C LYS A 58 3.48 10.11 -18.04
N THR A 59 3.74 8.85 -17.66
CA THR A 59 3.58 7.72 -18.56
C THR A 59 2.12 7.34 -18.81
N GLY A 60 1.16 7.81 -18.00
CA GLY A 60 -0.28 7.55 -18.21
C GLY A 60 -0.69 6.08 -17.98
N ILE A 61 0.25 5.21 -17.58
CA ILE A 61 0.04 3.76 -17.43
C ILE A 61 -0.73 3.43 -16.15
N PHE A 62 -0.61 4.27 -15.11
CA PHE A 62 -1.13 3.97 -13.78
C PHE A 62 -2.39 4.76 -13.46
N LYS A 63 -3.52 4.06 -13.29
CA LYS A 63 -4.77 4.63 -12.77
C LYS A 63 -4.77 4.54 -11.24
N LEU A 64 -4.53 5.67 -10.56
CA LEU A 64 -4.74 5.76 -9.13
C LEU A 64 -6.23 5.56 -8.84
N LYS A 65 -6.58 4.68 -7.90
CA LYS A 65 -7.96 4.57 -7.43
C LYS A 65 -8.27 5.82 -6.61
N THR A 66 -8.94 6.80 -7.21
CA THR A 66 -9.54 7.93 -6.49
C THR A 66 -10.81 7.43 -5.81
N LYS A 67 -10.87 7.53 -4.48
CA LYS A 67 -12.15 7.41 -3.76
C LYS A 67 -13.09 8.48 -4.30
N LYS A 68 -14.23 8.05 -4.84
CA LYS A 68 -15.35 8.90 -5.24
C LYS A 68 -16.18 9.24 -4.00
#